data_AF-X1HK13-F1
#
_entry.id   AF-X1HK13-F1
#
_cell.length_a   1.000
_cell.length_b   1.000
_cell.length_c   1.000
_cell.angle_alpha   90.00
_cell.angle_beta   90.00
_cell.angle_gamma   90.00
#
_symmetry.space_group_name_H-M   'P 1'
#
loop_
_entity.id
_entity.type
_entity.pdbx_description
1 polymer ?
#
loop_
_entity_poly.entity_id
_entity_poly.type
_entity_poly.pdbx_seq_one_letter_code
_entity_poly.pdbx_strand_id
1 'polypeptide(L)'
;MANDYTPEFQKLFLELMLHDHGLFSRVQNIYDPQNFDKSLREAADFIGEYANEYNGLPSVQVLEAATDTKFQVVDNYDDSHAEWFLDEFEQFTRKEALSRAILASADMIEEGDFDPVEKLITDAVRISLTRDMGTDYFRDPKARLLALRDNNGQVSTGWKGLDRKLYGGFNKGELNVFAGGSGSGKSLFMQNLACNWMEQGLNGVYITLELSEQLSAMRIDSMLAGVPS
;
A
#
# COMPACT_ATOMS: atom_id res chain seq x y z
N MET A 1 20.78 6.27 2.98
CA MET A 1 21.74 6.59 1.90
C MET A 1 20.92 6.64 0.64
N ALA A 2 20.99 7.72 -0.15
CA ALA A 2 20.31 7.73 -1.44
C ALA A 2 21.02 6.70 -2.33
N ASN A 3 20.35 5.59 -2.64
CA ASN A 3 20.88 4.63 -3.61
C ASN A 3 20.91 5.35 -4.96
N ASP A 4 22.12 5.54 -5.49
CA ASP A 4 22.30 5.93 -6.88
C ASP A 4 22.03 4.68 -7.73
N TYR A 5 20.87 4.66 -8.37
CA TYR A 5 20.47 3.61 -9.31
C TYR A 5 21.27 3.74 -10.61
N THR A 6 22.54 3.36 -10.53
CA THR A 6 23.45 3.28 -11.69
C THR A 6 22.87 2.37 -12.78
N PRO A 7 23.25 2.53 -14.06
CA PRO A 7 22.81 1.64 -15.13
C PRO A 7 23.03 0.17 -14.81
N GLU A 8 24.15 -0.18 -14.17
CA GLU A 8 24.45 -1.55 -13.74
C GLU A 8 23.45 -2.06 -12.70
N PHE A 9 23.02 -1.20 -11.77
CA PHE A 9 22.02 -1.55 -10.77
C PHE A 9 20.62 -1.71 -11.39
N GLN A 10 20.26 -0.84 -12.33
CA GLN A 10 19.00 -0.95 -13.06
C GLN A 10 18.93 -2.21 -13.92
N LYS A 11 20.07 -2.59 -14.51
CA LYS A 11 20.21 -3.83 -15.26
C LYS A 11 19.95 -5.06 -14.37
N LEU A 12 20.45 -5.06 -13.14
CA LEU A 12 20.18 -6.12 -12.17
C LEU A 12 18.67 -6.30 -11.93
N PHE A 13 17.88 -5.23 -11.92
CA PHE A 13 16.42 -5.36 -11.81
C PHE A 13 15.82 -6.15 -12.98
N LEU A 14 16.25 -5.88 -14.21
CA LEU A 14 15.79 -6.62 -15.39
C LEU A 14 16.22 -8.09 -15.31
N GLU A 15 17.45 -8.37 -14.89
CA GLU A 15 17.98 -9.73 -14.72
C GLU A 15 17.18 -10.52 -13.67
N LEU A 16 16.83 -9.89 -12.54
CA LEU A 16 16.00 -10.49 -11.50
C LEU A 16 14.57 -10.76 -11.97
N MET A 17 13.97 -9.83 -12.72
CA MET A 17 12.64 -10.03 -13.30
C MET A 17 12.62 -11.22 -14.27
N LEU A 18 13.66 -11.38 -15.10
CA LEU A 18 13.79 -12.49 -16.04
C LEU A 18 14.00 -13.85 -15.35
N HIS A 19 14.55 -13.86 -14.15
CA HIS A 19 14.78 -15.09 -13.38
C HIS A 19 13.47 -15.66 -12.80
N ASP A 20 12.59 -14.81 -12.25
CA ASP A 20 11.33 -15.25 -11.64
C ASP A 20 10.12 -14.46 -12.16
N HIS A 21 9.28 -15.19 -12.91
CA HIS A 21 8.02 -14.67 -13.44
C HIS A 21 7.06 -14.15 -12.34
N GLY A 22 7.13 -14.74 -11.14
CA GLY A 22 6.37 -14.30 -9.97
C GLY A 22 6.74 -12.90 -9.49
N LEU A 23 7.99 -12.46 -9.69
CA LEU A 23 8.42 -11.11 -9.33
C LEU A 23 7.90 -10.08 -10.31
N PHE A 24 8.05 -10.35 -11.62
CA PHE A 24 7.57 -9.42 -12.65
C PHE A 24 6.08 -9.16 -12.48
N SER A 25 5.27 -10.21 -12.28
CA SER A 25 3.84 -10.08 -12.07
C SER A 25 3.46 -9.30 -10.79
N ARG A 26 4.33 -9.26 -9.77
CA ARG A 26 4.15 -8.42 -8.56
C ARG A 26 4.49 -6.95 -8.79
N VAL A 27 5.43 -6.64 -9.70
CA VAL A 27 5.85 -5.26 -10.00
C VAL A 27 5.22 -4.69 -11.26
N GLN A 28 4.47 -5.50 -12.01
CA GLN A 28 3.88 -5.14 -13.30
C GLN A 28 3.05 -3.86 -13.25
N ASN A 29 2.35 -3.60 -12.14
CA ASN A 29 1.52 -2.40 -11.99
C ASN A 29 2.33 -1.09 -11.85
N ILE A 30 3.62 -1.19 -11.48
CA ILE A 30 4.54 -0.06 -11.34
C ILE A 30 5.69 -0.13 -12.34
N TYR A 31 5.63 -1.03 -13.30
CA TYR A 31 6.66 -1.20 -14.31
C TYR A 31 6.49 -0.15 -15.41
N ASP A 32 7.45 0.75 -15.53
CA ASP A 32 7.51 1.74 -16.60
C ASP A 32 8.93 1.77 -17.20
N PRO A 33 9.10 1.30 -18.46
CA PRO A 33 10.38 1.30 -19.15
C PRO A 33 11.07 2.66 -19.21
N GLN A 34 10.32 3.77 -19.19
CA GLN A 34 10.89 5.12 -19.25
C GLN A 34 11.69 5.51 -17.99
N ASN A 35 11.49 4.80 -16.87
CA ASN A 35 12.28 4.98 -15.66
C ASN A 35 13.72 4.49 -15.82
N PHE A 36 13.97 3.57 -16.75
CA PHE A 36 15.31 3.04 -16.96
C PHE A 36 16.20 4.03 -17.72
N ASP A 37 17.50 3.87 -17.55
CA ASP A 37 18.53 4.57 -18.29
C ASP A 37 18.36 4.31 -19.79
N LYS A 38 18.72 5.30 -20.62
CA LYS A 38 18.56 5.23 -22.07
C LYS A 38 19.20 3.99 -22.69
N SER A 39 20.29 3.47 -22.11
CA SER A 39 20.96 2.25 -22.55
C SER A 39 20.16 0.97 -22.32
N LEU A 40 19.21 0.97 -21.37
CA LEU A 40 18.43 -0.21 -20.98
C LEU A 40 16.96 -0.13 -21.38
N ARG A 41 16.48 1.04 -21.83
CA ARG A 41 15.07 1.25 -22.20
C ARG A 41 14.58 0.29 -23.26
N GLU A 42 15.37 0.04 -24.30
CA GLU A 42 14.98 -0.88 -25.38
C GLU A 42 14.74 -2.30 -24.84
N ALA A 43 15.56 -2.77 -23.91
CA ALA A 43 15.35 -4.04 -23.25
C ALA A 43 14.16 -4.04 -22.30
N ALA A 44 13.96 -2.96 -21.56
CA ALA A 44 12.80 -2.82 -20.68
C ALA A 44 11.48 -2.77 -21.46
N ASP A 45 11.44 -2.04 -22.58
CA ASP A 45 10.31 -1.98 -23.51
C ASP A 45 10.00 -3.39 -24.06
N PHE A 46 11.03 -4.09 -24.56
CA PHE A 46 10.87 -5.44 -25.09
C PHE A 46 10.32 -6.43 -24.03
N ILE A 47 10.81 -6.40 -22.79
CA ILE A 47 10.29 -7.24 -21.70
C ILE A 47 8.81 -6.94 -21.44
N GLY A 48 8.45 -5.66 -21.38
CA GLY A 48 7.06 -5.24 -21.13
C GLY A 48 6.11 -5.64 -22.26
N GLU A 49 6.49 -5.42 -23.50
CA GLU A 49 5.72 -5.81 -24.69
C GLU A 49 5.56 -7.33 -24.76
N TYR A 50 6.64 -8.07 -24.56
CA TYR A 50 6.61 -9.54 -24.58
C TYR A 50 5.71 -10.09 -23.47
N ALA A 51 5.77 -9.53 -22.26
CA ALA A 51 4.90 -9.93 -21.16
C ALA A 51 3.42 -9.68 -21.44
N ASN A 52 3.10 -8.56 -22.07
CA ASN A 52 1.72 -8.23 -22.43
C ASN A 52 1.18 -9.10 -23.58
N GLU A 53 2.00 -9.43 -24.58
CA GLU A 53 1.58 -10.20 -25.75
C GLU A 53 1.53 -11.71 -25.48
N TYR A 54 2.53 -12.25 -24.77
CA TYR A 54 2.69 -13.71 -24.59
C TYR A 54 2.36 -14.20 -23.19
N ASN A 55 1.97 -13.31 -22.27
CA ASN A 55 1.66 -13.63 -20.86
C ASN A 55 2.78 -14.45 -20.19
N GLY A 56 4.03 -14.10 -20.50
CA GLY A 56 5.24 -14.80 -20.12
C GLY A 56 6.45 -13.88 -20.28
N LEU A 57 7.63 -14.28 -19.80
CA LEU A 57 8.85 -13.48 -19.96
C LEU A 57 9.74 -14.04 -21.06
N PRO A 58 10.46 -13.18 -21.80
CA PRO A 58 11.41 -13.66 -22.79
C PRO A 58 12.58 -14.36 -22.08
N SER A 59 13.17 -15.37 -22.72
CA SER A 59 14.44 -15.92 -22.22
C SER A 59 15.56 -14.90 -22.41
N VAL A 60 16.62 -14.99 -21.59
CA VAL A 60 17.81 -14.13 -21.71
C VAL A 60 18.35 -14.14 -23.15
N GLN A 61 18.42 -15.30 -23.79
CA GLN A 61 18.89 -15.43 -25.18
C GLN A 61 18.03 -14.68 -26.19
N VAL A 62 16.71 -14.66 -25.99
CA VAL A 62 15.78 -13.92 -26.87
C VAL A 62 15.94 -12.43 -26.66
N LEU A 63 16.09 -11.98 -25.41
CA LEU A 63 16.33 -10.57 -25.10
C LEU A 63 17.66 -10.09 -25.66
N GLU A 64 18.74 -10.85 -25.51
CA GLU A 64 20.06 -10.54 -26.08
C GLU A 64 20.09 -10.61 -27.61
N ALA A 65 19.20 -11.39 -28.23
CA ALA A 65 19.08 -11.42 -29.70
C ALA A 65 18.26 -10.23 -30.22
N ALA A 66 17.29 -9.77 -29.44
CA ALA A 66 16.44 -8.62 -29.77
C ALA A 66 17.09 -7.28 -29.42
N THR A 67 18.02 -7.26 -28.47
CA THR A 67 18.66 -6.05 -27.93
C THR A 67 20.18 -6.20 -27.94
N ASP A 68 20.93 -5.14 -28.22
CA ASP A 68 22.40 -5.17 -28.20
C ASP A 68 22.99 -5.19 -26.77
N THR A 69 22.19 -5.56 -25.76
CA THR A 69 22.58 -5.59 -24.34
C THR A 69 22.75 -7.02 -23.86
N LYS A 70 23.88 -7.32 -23.23
CA LYS A 70 24.15 -8.63 -22.62
C LYS A 70 23.52 -8.73 -21.23
N PHE A 71 22.91 -9.84 -20.88
CA PHE A 71 22.29 -10.07 -19.57
C PHE A 71 22.88 -11.32 -18.90
N GLN A 72 22.91 -11.32 -17.57
CA GLN A 72 23.37 -12.46 -16.80
C GLN A 72 22.21 -13.16 -16.12
N VAL A 73 22.33 -14.48 -15.99
CA VAL A 73 21.45 -15.26 -15.12
C VAL A 73 21.90 -15.02 -13.69
N VAL A 74 20.97 -14.63 -12.83
CA VAL A 74 21.26 -14.42 -11.40
C VAL A 74 21.25 -15.78 -10.69
N ASP A 75 22.39 -16.16 -10.12
CA ASP A 75 22.52 -17.37 -9.29
C ASP A 75 22.23 -17.06 -7.80
N ASN A 76 21.79 -18.06 -7.04
CA ASN A 76 21.49 -17.97 -5.59
C ASN A 76 20.42 -16.92 -5.22
N TYR A 77 19.25 -17.06 -5.82
CA TYR A 77 18.08 -16.28 -5.46
C TYR A 77 17.23 -16.98 -4.38
N ASP A 78 16.93 -16.29 -3.29
CA ASP A 78 16.03 -16.77 -2.21
C ASP A 78 14.91 -15.77 -1.90
N ASP A 79 14.00 -16.16 -1.01
CA ASP A 79 12.85 -15.32 -0.61
C ASP A 79 13.27 -13.96 -0.02
N SER A 80 14.45 -13.85 0.60
CA SER A 80 14.95 -12.59 1.15
C SER A 80 15.40 -11.62 0.05
N HIS A 81 16.01 -12.14 -1.02
CA HIS A 81 16.33 -11.33 -2.20
C HIS A 81 15.06 -10.85 -2.94
N ALA A 82 13.95 -11.60 -2.84
CA ALA A 82 12.65 -11.19 -3.36
C ALA A 82 12.05 -10.00 -2.63
N GLU A 83 12.03 -10.04 -1.30
CA GLU A 83 11.55 -8.89 -0.52
C GLU A 83 12.42 -7.66 -0.75
N TRP A 84 13.74 -7.82 -0.77
CA TRP A 84 14.68 -6.74 -1.07
C TRP A 84 14.44 -6.14 -2.47
N PHE A 85 14.30 -6.98 -3.50
CA PHE A 85 14.02 -6.51 -4.86
C PHE A 85 12.74 -5.70 -4.93
N LEU A 86 11.65 -6.16 -4.30
CA LEU A 86 10.38 -5.46 -4.28
C LEU A 86 10.52 -4.08 -3.62
N ASP A 87 11.17 -4.01 -2.47
CA ASP A 87 11.38 -2.76 -1.74
C ASP A 87 12.25 -1.76 -2.54
N GLU A 88 13.34 -2.21 -3.13
CA GLU A 88 14.24 -1.35 -3.92
C GLU A 88 13.63 -0.93 -5.25
N PHE A 89 12.93 -1.83 -5.94
CA PHE A 89 12.28 -1.52 -7.22
C PHE A 89 11.15 -0.50 -7.05
N GLU A 90 10.36 -0.60 -5.95
CA GLU A 90 9.36 0.42 -5.62
C GLU A 90 10.00 1.79 -5.41
N GLN A 91 11.10 1.85 -4.67
CA GLN A 91 11.83 3.10 -4.42
C GLN A 91 12.43 3.67 -5.70
N PHE A 92 12.99 2.83 -6.57
CA PHE A 92 13.51 3.21 -7.87
C PHE A 92 12.42 3.84 -8.74
N THR A 93 11.31 3.13 -8.96
CA THR A 93 10.21 3.62 -9.80
C THR A 93 9.62 4.92 -9.25
N ARG A 94 9.43 5.01 -7.92
CA ARG A 94 8.93 6.23 -7.28
C ARG A 94 9.85 7.42 -7.50
N LYS A 95 11.17 7.22 -7.37
CA LYS A 95 12.18 8.27 -7.59
C LYS A 95 12.16 8.76 -9.04
N GLU A 96 12.25 7.85 -10.01
CA GLU A 96 12.33 8.21 -11.43
C GLU A 96 11.01 8.81 -11.95
N ALA A 97 9.86 8.28 -11.52
CA ALA A 97 8.56 8.85 -11.85
C ALA A 97 8.40 10.27 -11.29
N LEU A 98 8.84 10.51 -10.05
CA LEU A 98 8.81 11.84 -9.44
C LEU A 98 9.75 12.81 -10.16
N SER A 99 10.98 12.40 -10.46
CA SER A 99 11.93 13.22 -11.22
C SER A 99 11.38 13.61 -12.59
N ARG A 100 10.77 12.67 -13.30
CA ARG A 100 10.14 12.93 -14.60
C ARG A 100 8.91 13.83 -14.49
N ALA A 101 8.07 13.65 -13.47
CA ALA A 101 6.94 14.52 -13.21
C ALA A 101 7.38 15.97 -12.92
N ILE A 102 8.45 16.16 -12.14
CA ILE A 102 9.03 17.49 -11.86
C ILE A 102 9.56 18.13 -13.14
N LEU A 103 10.29 17.39 -13.97
CA LEU A 103 10.80 17.90 -15.25
C LEU A 103 9.66 18.30 -16.19
N ALA A 104 8.61 17.48 -16.30
CA ALA A 104 7.44 17.80 -17.13
C ALA A 104 6.62 18.98 -16.58
N SER A 105 6.62 19.16 -15.25
CA SER A 105 5.93 20.28 -14.60
C SER A 105 6.62 21.63 -14.84
N ALA A 106 7.92 21.64 -15.15
CA ALA A 106 8.66 22.88 -15.40
C ALA A 106 8.03 23.68 -16.56
N ASP A 107 7.74 23.02 -17.68
CA ASP A 107 7.10 23.63 -18.84
C ASP A 107 5.69 24.15 -18.50
N MET A 108 4.90 23.37 -17.73
CA MET A 108 3.54 23.74 -17.33
C MET A 108 3.50 24.97 -16.41
N ILE A 109 4.48 25.09 -15.51
CA ILE A 109 4.63 26.25 -14.62
C ILE A 109 4.98 27.50 -15.42
N GLU A 110 5.81 27.38 -16.46
CA GLU A 110 6.13 28.51 -17.36
C GLU A 110 4.90 28.99 -18.14
N GLU A 111 4.01 28.07 -18.51
CA GLU A 111 2.73 28.36 -19.17
C GLU A 111 1.65 28.89 -18.21
N GLY A 112 1.89 28.81 -16.89
CA GLY A 112 0.99 29.29 -15.84
C GLY A 112 -0.14 28.31 -15.46
N ASP A 113 -0.04 27.05 -15.86
CA ASP A 113 -1.04 26.00 -15.58
C ASP A 113 -0.60 25.10 -14.40
N PHE A 114 -1.18 25.34 -13.22
CA PHE A 114 -0.79 24.66 -11.97
C PHE A 114 -1.64 23.43 -11.64
N ASP A 115 -2.88 23.37 -12.14
CA ASP A 115 -3.79 22.25 -11.89
C ASP A 115 -3.24 20.88 -12.40
N PRO A 116 -2.62 20.76 -13.59
CA PRO A 116 -2.05 19.49 -14.04
C PRO A 116 -0.78 19.10 -13.27
N VAL A 117 -0.05 20.07 -12.71
CA VAL A 117 1.17 19.84 -11.93
C VAL A 117 0.86 19.09 -10.64
N GLU A 118 -0.17 19.52 -9.90
CA GLU A 118 -0.58 18.84 -8.67
C GLU A 118 -0.94 17.38 -8.95
N LYS A 119 -1.65 17.13 -10.05
CA LYS A 119 -2.04 15.79 -10.46
C LYS A 119 -0.83 14.92 -10.81
N LEU A 120 0.10 15.43 -11.63
CA LEU A 120 1.31 14.70 -12.02
C LEU A 120 2.15 14.27 -10.81
N ILE A 121 2.37 15.19 -9.86
CA ILE A 121 3.12 14.89 -8.65
C ILE A 121 2.38 13.88 -7.77
N THR A 122 1.06 14.05 -7.62
CA THR A 122 0.23 13.11 -6.83
C THR A 122 0.27 11.70 -7.42
N ASP A 123 0.18 11.57 -8.74
CA ASP A 123 0.21 10.28 -9.43
C ASP A 123 1.57 9.59 -9.25
N ALA A 124 2.69 10.33 -9.37
CA ALA A 124 4.02 9.80 -9.14
C ALA A 124 4.24 9.35 -7.68
N VAL A 125 3.71 10.09 -6.70
CA VAL A 125 3.81 9.74 -5.26
C VAL A 125 2.91 8.56 -4.90
N ARG A 126 1.81 8.32 -5.63
CA ARG A 126 0.88 7.21 -5.37
C ARG A 126 1.37 5.85 -5.87
N ILE A 127 2.43 5.81 -6.67
CA ILE A 127 3.05 4.55 -7.09
C ILE A 127 3.40 3.75 -5.85
N SER A 128 2.84 2.54 -5.75
CA SER A 128 3.05 1.60 -4.66
C SER A 128 2.91 0.19 -5.21
N LEU A 129 3.71 -0.73 -4.70
CA LEU A 129 3.54 -2.15 -5.00
C LEU A 129 2.27 -2.69 -4.37
N THR A 130 1.59 -3.58 -5.09
CA THR A 130 0.53 -4.40 -4.50
C THR A 130 1.18 -5.56 -3.77
N ARG A 131 1.46 -5.38 -2.47
CA ARG A 131 2.18 -6.39 -1.66
C ARG A 131 1.32 -7.61 -1.29
N ASP A 132 0.00 -7.44 -1.24
CA ASP A 132 -0.94 -8.51 -0.90
C ASP A 132 -1.63 -9.03 -2.17
N MET A 133 -1.25 -10.23 -2.60
CA MET A 133 -1.87 -10.97 -3.71
C MET A 133 -3.11 -11.77 -3.26
N GLY A 134 -3.51 -11.61 -2.00
CA GLY A 134 -4.57 -12.35 -1.36
C GLY A 134 -4.09 -13.63 -0.68
N THR A 135 -5.06 -14.39 -0.17
CA THR A 135 -4.78 -15.63 0.56
C THR A 135 -4.80 -16.82 -0.39
N ASP A 136 -3.67 -17.53 -0.51
CA ASP A 136 -3.70 -18.91 -1.00
C ASP A 136 -4.42 -19.78 0.06
N TYR A 137 -5.70 -20.02 -0.20
CA TYR A 137 -6.61 -20.65 0.75
C TYR A 137 -6.12 -22.04 1.20
N PHE A 138 -5.48 -22.79 0.30
CA PHE A 138 -5.11 -24.18 0.51
C PHE A 138 -3.66 -24.39 0.98
N ARG A 139 -2.79 -23.39 0.85
CA ARG A 139 -1.38 -23.47 1.27
C ARG A 139 -1.20 -23.97 2.70
N ASP A 140 -1.89 -23.33 3.66
CA ASP A 140 -1.85 -23.76 5.06
C ASP A 140 -3.07 -23.27 5.87
N PRO A 141 -4.20 -24.01 5.86
CA PRO A 141 -5.37 -23.68 6.66
C PRO A 141 -5.10 -23.69 8.17
N LYS A 142 -4.17 -24.53 8.64
CA LYS A 142 -3.87 -24.68 10.07
C LYS A 142 -3.11 -23.47 10.59
N ALA A 143 -2.07 -23.02 9.88
CA ALA A 143 -1.37 -21.79 10.22
C ALA A 143 -2.32 -20.59 10.23
N ARG A 144 -3.24 -20.49 9.26
CA ARG A 144 -4.25 -19.42 9.22
C ARG A 144 -5.16 -19.41 10.46
N LEU A 145 -5.64 -20.59 10.90
CA LEU A 145 -6.45 -20.69 12.12
C LEU A 145 -5.67 -20.38 13.40
N LEU A 146 -4.42 -20.84 13.49
CA LEU A 146 -3.55 -20.55 14.63
C LEU A 146 -3.22 -19.06 14.71
N ALA A 147 -2.94 -18.42 13.57
CA ALA A 147 -2.72 -16.97 13.51
C ALA A 147 -3.94 -16.19 14.02
N LEU A 148 -5.17 -16.57 13.67
CA LEU A 148 -6.38 -15.92 14.19
C LEU A 148 -6.55 -16.10 15.70
N ARG A 149 -6.20 -17.27 16.23
CA ARG A 149 -6.30 -17.58 17.67
C ARG A 149 -5.23 -16.87 18.49
N ASP A 150 -4.02 -16.81 17.97
CA ASP A 150 -2.86 -16.27 18.69
C ASP A 150 -2.81 -14.73 18.55
N ASN A 151 -3.37 -14.19 17.47
CA ASN A 151 -3.52 -12.74 17.23
C ASN A 151 -4.82 -12.22 17.86
N ASN A 152 -5.00 -12.46 19.16
CA ASN A 152 -6.11 -11.99 20.00
C ASN A 152 -6.11 -10.45 20.16
N GLY A 153 -6.27 -9.74 19.05
CA GLY A 153 -6.35 -8.29 18.96
C GLY A 153 -7.72 -7.74 19.34
N GLN A 154 -8.43 -8.36 20.28
CA GLN A 154 -9.74 -7.89 20.71
C GLN A 154 -9.60 -6.64 21.58
N VAL A 155 -10.45 -5.66 21.33
CA VAL A 155 -10.53 -4.41 22.09
C VAL A 155 -11.87 -4.38 22.81
N SER A 156 -11.83 -4.46 24.14
CA SER A 156 -13.02 -4.38 24.99
C SER A 156 -13.78 -3.08 24.72
N THR A 157 -15.10 -3.18 24.66
CA THR A 157 -16.01 -2.04 24.51
C THR A 157 -16.19 -1.24 25.80
N GLY A 158 -15.65 -1.72 26.93
CA GLY A 158 -15.95 -1.22 28.27
C GLY A 158 -17.24 -1.79 28.87
N TRP A 159 -18.13 -2.36 28.05
CA TRP A 159 -19.37 -2.96 28.50
C TRP A 159 -19.28 -4.49 28.53
N LYS A 160 -19.15 -5.06 29.73
CA LYS A 160 -19.06 -6.52 29.94
C LYS A 160 -20.18 -7.33 29.26
N GLY A 161 -21.38 -6.76 29.18
CA GLY A 161 -22.52 -7.41 28.52
C GLY A 161 -22.34 -7.52 27.00
N LEU A 162 -21.79 -6.48 26.37
CA LEU A 162 -21.51 -6.45 24.95
C LEU A 162 -20.26 -7.28 24.62
N ASP A 163 -19.19 -7.12 25.41
CA ASP A 163 -17.95 -7.88 25.22
C ASP A 163 -18.19 -9.39 25.26
N ARG A 164 -19.06 -9.88 26.15
CA ARG A 164 -19.42 -11.30 26.20
C ARG A 164 -20.04 -11.79 24.89
N LYS A 165 -20.86 -10.96 24.24
CA LYS A 165 -21.48 -11.27 22.95
C LYS A 165 -20.49 -11.16 21.79
N LEU A 166 -19.49 -10.30 21.93
CA LEU A 166 -18.39 -10.11 20.99
C LEU A 166 -17.16 -10.98 21.32
N TYR A 167 -17.29 -11.97 22.20
CA TYR A 167 -16.19 -12.86 22.61
C TYR A 167 -14.94 -12.16 23.14
N GLY A 168 -15.07 -10.96 23.72
CA GLY A 168 -13.97 -10.18 24.28
C GLY A 168 -13.92 -8.72 23.81
N GLY A 169 -14.69 -8.36 22.78
CA GLY A 169 -14.76 -6.99 22.24
C GLY A 169 -14.65 -6.98 20.72
N PHE A 170 -14.36 -5.82 20.13
CA PHE A 170 -14.18 -5.71 18.68
C PHE A 170 -12.79 -6.18 18.25
N ASN A 171 -12.67 -6.91 17.15
CA ASN A 171 -11.35 -7.30 16.65
C ASN A 171 -10.66 -6.13 15.94
N LYS A 172 -9.34 -6.01 16.12
CA LYS A 172 -8.51 -5.08 15.34
C LYS A 172 -8.58 -5.40 13.85
N GLY A 173 -8.68 -4.35 13.03
CA GLY A 173 -8.75 -4.46 11.57
C GLY A 173 -10.16 -4.70 11.01
N GLU A 174 -11.18 -4.85 11.85
CA GLU A 174 -12.57 -5.00 11.40
C GLU A 174 -13.29 -3.67 11.22
N LEU A 175 -14.15 -3.60 10.21
CA LEU A 175 -15.09 -2.50 10.01
C LEU A 175 -16.39 -2.79 10.76
N ASN A 176 -16.70 -1.97 11.76
CA ASN A 176 -17.93 -2.06 12.54
C ASN A 176 -18.92 -0.96 12.12
N VAL A 177 -20.16 -1.35 11.79
CA VAL A 177 -21.19 -0.43 11.30
C VAL A 177 -22.36 -0.37 12.27
N PHE A 178 -22.68 0.83 12.76
CA PHE A 178 -23.84 1.10 13.62
C PHE A 178 -24.95 1.78 12.83
N ALA A 179 -26.05 1.05 12.59
CA ALA A 179 -27.20 1.55 11.84
C ALA A 179 -28.45 1.64 12.73
N GLY A 180 -29.31 2.62 12.45
CA GLY A 180 -30.50 2.92 13.24
C GLY A 180 -31.16 4.23 12.80
N GLY A 181 -32.45 4.40 13.12
CA GLY A 181 -33.23 5.59 12.75
C GLY A 181 -32.68 6.90 13.34
N SER A 182 -33.15 8.05 12.85
CA SER A 182 -32.80 9.34 13.45
C SER A 182 -33.19 9.36 14.94
N GLY A 183 -32.34 9.94 15.80
CA GLY A 183 -32.56 9.96 17.25
C GLY A 183 -32.34 8.63 17.98
N SER A 184 -31.95 7.54 17.31
CA SER A 184 -31.75 6.23 17.95
C SER A 184 -30.49 6.12 18.83
N GLY A 185 -29.76 7.23 19.04
CA GLY A 185 -28.56 7.26 19.89
C GLY A 185 -27.27 6.74 19.25
N LYS A 186 -27.18 6.59 17.91
CA LYS A 186 -25.97 6.09 17.22
C LYS A 186 -24.71 6.89 17.57
N SER A 187 -24.77 8.20 17.40
CA SER A 187 -23.62 9.10 17.64
C SER A 187 -23.23 9.07 19.12
N LEU A 188 -24.21 9.02 20.03
CA LEU A 188 -23.97 8.90 21.48
C LEU A 188 -23.31 7.57 21.83
N PHE A 189 -23.76 6.45 21.24
CA PHE A 189 -23.16 5.15 21.44
C PHE A 189 -21.69 5.14 20.98
N MET A 190 -21.41 5.67 19.80
CA MET A 190 -20.05 5.75 19.24
C MET A 190 -19.14 6.68 20.07
N GLN A 191 -19.65 7.83 20.51
CA GLN A 191 -18.91 8.75 21.38
C GLN A 191 -18.58 8.13 22.74
N ASN A 192 -19.53 7.40 23.33
CA ASN A 192 -19.28 6.72 24.61
C ASN A 192 -18.28 5.57 24.45
N LEU A 193 -18.37 4.80 23.36
CA LEU A 193 -17.38 3.77 23.04
C LEU A 193 -15.97 4.38 22.91
N ALA A 194 -15.85 5.56 22.27
CA ALA A 194 -14.59 6.28 22.19
C ALA A 194 -14.07 6.69 23.59
N CYS A 195 -14.94 7.15 24.49
CA CYS A 195 -14.58 7.44 25.88
C CYS A 195 -14.02 6.20 26.59
N ASN A 196 -14.70 5.05 26.47
CA ASN A 196 -14.24 3.80 27.07
C ASN A 196 -12.86 3.37 26.55
N TRP A 197 -12.56 3.62 25.27
CA TRP A 197 -11.26 3.32 24.68
C TRP A 197 -10.17 4.31 25.09
N MET A 198 -10.52 5.60 25.25
CA MET A 198 -9.60 6.60 25.81
C MET A 198 -9.20 6.23 27.25
N GLU A 199 -10.15 5.81 28.09
CA GLU A 199 -9.87 5.34 29.46
C GLU A 199 -8.96 4.10 29.50
N GLN A 200 -9.00 3.27 28.45
CA GLN A 200 -8.10 2.12 28.28
C GLN A 200 -6.72 2.50 27.71
N GLY A 201 -6.46 3.80 27.47
CA GLY A 201 -5.19 4.30 26.93
C GLY A 201 -5.04 4.14 25.42
N LEU A 202 -6.14 3.96 24.68
CA LEU A 202 -6.12 3.90 23.22
C LEU A 202 -6.28 5.28 22.61
N ASN A 203 -5.60 5.50 21.49
CA ASN A 203 -5.73 6.71 20.69
C ASN A 203 -6.79 6.50 19.60
N GLY A 204 -7.63 7.50 19.36
CA GLY A 204 -8.69 7.44 18.36
C GLY A 204 -8.96 8.80 17.72
N VAL A 205 -9.58 8.78 16.54
CA VAL A 205 -10.03 9.97 15.82
C VAL A 205 -11.54 9.86 15.64
N TYR A 206 -12.28 10.89 16.06
CA TYR A 206 -13.72 10.98 15.85
C TYR A 206 -14.00 11.96 14.70
N ILE A 207 -14.53 11.44 13.59
CA ILE A 207 -14.90 12.24 12.41
C ILE A 207 -16.43 12.27 12.32
N THR A 208 -17.00 13.47 12.26
CA THR A 208 -18.45 13.69 12.18
C THR A 208 -18.78 14.61 11.01
N LEU A 209 -19.88 14.31 10.32
CA LEU A 209 -20.49 15.16 9.29
C LEU A 209 -21.87 15.68 9.71
N GLU A 210 -22.33 15.35 10.92
CA GLU A 210 -23.67 15.71 11.42
C GLU A 210 -23.63 16.93 12.35
N LEU A 211 -22.76 16.87 13.36
CA LEU A 211 -22.64 17.89 14.39
C LEU A 211 -21.34 18.68 14.25
N SER A 212 -21.37 19.94 14.67
CA SER A 212 -20.17 20.75 14.80
C SER A 212 -19.20 20.15 15.82
N GLU A 213 -17.94 20.53 15.67
CA GLU A 213 -16.86 20.14 16.58
C GLU A 213 -17.21 20.51 18.03
N GLN A 214 -17.67 21.74 18.26
CA GLN A 214 -18.02 22.24 19.60
C GLN A 214 -19.13 21.42 20.28
N LEU A 215 -20.19 21.08 19.54
CA LEU A 215 -21.29 20.26 20.09
C LEU A 215 -20.84 18.82 20.35
N SER A 216 -19.95 18.29 19.52
CA SER A 216 -19.38 16.95 19.71
C SER A 216 -18.44 16.91 20.91
N ALA A 217 -17.58 17.91 21.07
CA ALA A 217 -16.69 18.06 22.21
C ALA A 217 -17.46 18.19 23.52
N MET A 218 -18.46 19.07 23.59
CA MET A 218 -19.32 19.22 24.76
C MET A 218 -19.93 17.88 25.21
N ARG A 219 -20.41 17.04 24.28
CA ARG A 219 -20.95 15.71 24.63
C ARG A 219 -19.88 14.80 25.22
N ILE A 220 -18.70 14.75 24.64
CA ILE A 220 -17.58 13.92 25.11
C ILE A 220 -17.11 14.42 26.48
N ASP A 221 -16.92 15.73 26.65
CA ASP A 221 -16.53 16.35 27.92
C ASP A 221 -17.55 16.05 29.02
N SER A 222 -18.84 16.16 28.72
CA SER A 222 -19.92 15.80 29.63
C SER A 222 -19.90 14.32 30.03
N MET A 223 -19.61 13.41 29.09
CA MET A 223 -19.47 11.98 29.39
C MET A 223 -18.27 11.69 30.28
N LEU A 224 -17.12 12.31 30.01
CA LEU A 224 -15.88 12.11 30.78
C LEU A 224 -15.95 12.74 32.18
N ALA A 225 -16.53 13.94 32.29
CA ALA A 225 -16.65 14.65 33.56
C ALA A 225 -17.85 14.19 34.40
N GLY A 226 -18.78 13.44 33.82
CA GLY A 226 -20.05 13.07 34.47
C GLY A 226 -20.97 14.26 34.72
N VAL A 227 -20.87 15.31 33.90
CA VAL A 227 -21.66 16.55 34.03
C VAL A 227 -22.71 16.60 32.91
N PRO A 228 -24.00 16.82 33.20
CA PRO A 228 -25.03 16.92 32.16
C PRO A 228 -24.75 18.04 31.16
N SER A 229 -24.88 17.73 29.86
CA SER A 229 -24.85 18.70 28.73
C SER A 229 -26.22 19.29 28.45
#